data_AF-A0A7J8W3J2-F1
#
_entry.id   AF-A0A7J8W3J2-F1
#
_cell.length_a   1.000
_cell.length_b   1.000
_cell.length_c   1.000
_cell.angle_alpha   90.00
_cell.angle_beta   90.00
_cell.angle_gamma   90.00
#
_symmetry.space_group_name_H-M   'P 1'
#
loop_
_entity.id
_entity.type
_entity.pdbx_description
1 polymer ?
#
loop_
_entity_poly.entity_id
_entity_poly.type
_entity_poly.pdbx_seq_one_letter_code
_entity_poly.pdbx_strand_id
1 'polypeptide(L)'
;MGIAFTEYGPYWRSLRKFCNQQLFTASKIESFAPSRKEVLTHFIESLKEAAAAKEVVNIKFNLKEIIEELLYMVGVFNLADFVPFLGAFDLQVLCL
;
A
#
# COMPACT_ATOMS: atom_id res chain seq x y z
N MET A 1 5.25 0.66 15.34
CA MET A 1 6.53 0.56 14.60
C MET A 1 6.50 -0.69 13.74
N GLY A 2 6.37 -0.55 12.41
CA GLY A 2 6.34 -1.69 11.49
C GLY A 2 7.74 -2.16 11.08
N ILE A 3 7.81 -3.19 10.21
CA ILE A 3 9.05 -3.72 9.58
C ILE A 3 10.05 -2.64 9.15
N ALA A 4 9.55 -1.49 8.67
CA ALA A 4 10.38 -0.41 8.17
C ALA A 4 11.25 0.26 9.24
N PHE A 5 10.89 0.11 10.52
CA PHE A 5 11.53 0.76 11.66
C PHE A 5 12.14 -0.23 12.66
N THR A 6 12.17 -1.53 12.33
CA THR A 6 12.81 -2.55 13.18
C THR A 6 14.28 -2.72 12.81
N GLU A 7 15.15 -2.92 13.80
CA GLU A 7 16.57 -3.20 13.57
C GLU A 7 16.79 -4.45 12.72
N TYR A 8 17.87 -4.43 11.95
CA TYR A 8 18.23 -5.55 11.09
C TYR A 8 18.58 -6.77 11.93
N GLY A 9 17.86 -7.88 11.72
CA GLY A 9 18.06 -9.11 12.47
C GLY A 9 17.35 -10.31 11.86
N PRO A 10 17.44 -11.50 12.49
CA PRO A 10 16.77 -12.71 12.03
C PRO A 10 15.27 -12.50 11.82
N TYR A 11 14.63 -11.75 12.73
CA TYR A 11 13.22 -11.38 12.66
C TYR A 11 12.90 -10.57 11.39
N TRP A 12 13.60 -9.46 11.15
CA TRP A 12 13.43 -8.62 9.96
C TRP A 12 13.64 -9.41 8.66
N ARG A 13 14.65 -10.29 8.62
CA ARG A 13 14.93 -11.14 7.45
C ARG A 13 13.78 -12.09 7.14
N SER A 14 13.25 -12.76 8.16
CA SER A 14 12.12 -13.68 8.01
C SER A 14 10.86 -12.97 7.53
N LEU A 15 10.56 -11.81 8.12
CA LEU A 15 9.41 -10.98 7.75
C LEU A 15 9.54 -10.40 6.35
N ARG A 16 10.72 -9.90 5.95
CA ARG A 16 10.97 -9.46 4.57
C ARG A 16 10.77 -10.59 3.58
N LYS A 17 11.27 -11.79 3.89
CA LYS A 17 11.08 -12.98 3.04
C LYS A 17 9.60 -13.31 2.90
N PHE A 18 8.84 -13.29 4.00
CA PHE A 18 7.40 -13.51 4.00
C PHE A 18 6.67 -12.47 3.13
N CYS A 19 6.92 -11.17 3.32
CA CYS A 19 6.33 -10.11 2.52
C CYS A 19 6.66 -10.28 1.03
N ASN A 20 7.92 -10.58 0.68
CA ASN A 20 8.30 -10.79 -0.72
C ASN A 20 7.62 -12.01 -1.36
N GLN A 21 7.40 -13.09 -0.59
CA GLN A 21 6.82 -14.32 -1.12
C GLN A 21 5.29 -14.31 -1.17
N GLN A 22 4.64 -13.56 -0.29
CA GLN A 22 3.19 -13.60 -0.12
C GLN A 22 2.49 -12.32 -0.58
N LEU A 23 3.15 -11.16 -0.46
CA LEU A 23 2.55 -9.85 -0.73
C LEU A 23 3.13 -9.22 -2.01
N PHE A 24 4.44 -9.35 -2.24
CA PHE A 24 5.16 -8.70 -3.34
C PHE A 24 5.67 -9.67 -4.41
N THR A 25 4.94 -10.75 -4.66
CA THR A 25 5.24 -11.67 -5.76
C THR A 25 4.86 -11.03 -7.09
N ALA A 26 5.61 -11.31 -8.16
CA ALA A 26 5.37 -10.76 -9.50
C ALA A 26 3.90 -10.94 -9.96
N SER A 27 3.33 -12.13 -9.79
CA SER A 27 1.92 -12.42 -10.12
C SER A 27 0.94 -11.53 -9.35
N LYS A 28 1.21 -11.23 -8.08
CA LYS A 28 0.36 -10.37 -7.26
C LYS A 28 0.51 -8.91 -7.66
N ILE A 29 1.72 -8.47 -7.94
CA ILE A 29 1.99 -7.12 -8.47
C ILE A 29 1.28 -6.92 -9.82
N GLU A 30 1.26 -7.95 -10.67
CA GLU A 30 0.55 -7.95 -11.95
C GLU A 30 -0.96 -7.93 -11.78
N SER A 31 -1.53 -8.62 -10.78
CA SER A 31 -2.96 -8.54 -10.50
C SER A 31 -3.44 -7.13 -10.11
N PHE A 32 -2.55 -6.26 -9.62
CA PHE A 32 -2.85 -4.83 -9.35
C PHE A 32 -2.57 -3.91 -10.55
N ALA A 33 -2.02 -4.41 -11.65
CA ALA A 33 -1.84 -3.60 -12.85
C ALA A 33 -3.12 -2.88 -13.33
N PRO A 34 -4.32 -3.51 -13.34
CA PRO A 34 -5.55 -2.81 -13.70
C PRO A 34 -5.88 -1.66 -12.74
N SER A 35 -5.82 -1.88 -11.42
CA SER A 35 -6.10 -0.84 -10.42
C SER A 35 -5.10 0.33 -10.52
N ARG A 36 -3.81 0.05 -10.77
CA ARG A 36 -2.82 1.11 -11.02
C ARG A 36 -3.14 1.94 -12.25
N LYS A 37 -3.62 1.28 -13.31
CA LYS A 37 -3.99 1.94 -14.56
C LYS A 37 -5.21 2.82 -14.36
N GLU A 38 -6.20 2.37 -13.58
CA GLU A 38 -7.41 3.12 -13.27
C GLU A 38 -7.12 4.41 -12.50
N VAL A 39 -6.41 4.32 -11.36
CA VAL A 39 -6.04 5.49 -10.55
C VAL A 39 -5.21 6.50 -11.36
N LEU A 40 -4.27 6.01 -12.17
CA LEU A 40 -3.46 6.88 -13.03
C LEU A 40 -4.30 7.55 -14.14
N THR A 41 -5.29 6.84 -14.69
CA THR A 41 -6.17 7.39 -15.73
C THR A 41 -6.99 8.54 -15.17
N HIS A 42 -7.60 8.35 -14.01
CA HIS A 42 -8.36 9.39 -13.32
C HIS A 42 -7.49 10.61 -13.00
N PHE A 43 -6.25 10.40 -12.56
CA PHE A 43 -5.31 11.50 -12.33
C PHE A 43 -4.97 12.29 -13.61
N ILE A 44 -4.72 11.60 -14.72
CA ILE A 44 -4.42 12.24 -16.00
C ILE A 44 -5.63 13.04 -16.50
N GLU A 45 -6.85 12.55 -16.29
CA GLU A 45 -8.08 13.27 -16.62
C GLU A 45 -8.22 14.55 -15.79
N SER A 46 -8.05 14.46 -14.47
CA SER A 46 -8.04 15.62 -13.57
C SER A 46 -6.98 16.66 -13.97
N LEU A 47 -5.78 16.22 -14.38
CA LEU A 47 -4.74 17.11 -14.88
C LEU A 47 -5.14 17.80 -16.20
N LYS A 48 -5.82 17.11 -17.11
CA LYS A 48 -6.29 17.71 -18.37
C LYS A 48 -7.34 18.77 -18.11
N GLU A 49 -8.27 18.53 -17.18
CA GLU A 49 -9.30 19.48 -16.79
C GLU A 49 -8.67 20.74 -16.17
N ALA A 50 -7.75 20.56 -15.22
CA ALA A 50 -7.05 21.69 -14.60
C ALA A 50 -6.19 22.47 -15.61
N ALA A 51 -5.57 21.79 -16.58
CA ALA A 51 -4.84 22.43 -17.67
C ALA A 51 -5.76 23.24 -18.60
N ALA A 52 -6.96 22.73 -18.89
CA ALA A 52 -7.98 23.45 -19.67
C ALA A 52 -8.49 24.69 -18.92
N ALA A 53 -8.62 24.61 -17.60
CA ALA A 53 -8.95 25.73 -16.72
C ALA A 53 -7.80 26.73 -16.53
N LYS A 54 -6.59 26.42 -17.04
CA LYS A 54 -5.33 27.17 -16.83
C LYS A 54 -4.98 27.35 -15.35
N GLU A 55 -5.34 26.38 -14.53
CA GLU A 55 -5.04 26.39 -13.10
C GLU A 55 -3.62 25.89 -12.82
N VAL A 56 -3.00 26.44 -11.78
CA VAL A 56 -1.70 25.96 -11.30
C VAL A 56 -1.93 24.74 -10.43
N VAL A 57 -1.62 23.55 -10.95
CA VAL A 57 -1.77 22.30 -10.21
C VAL A 57 -0.53 22.03 -9.37
N ASN A 58 -0.74 21.77 -8.08
CA ASN A 58 0.34 21.35 -7.21
C ASN A 58 0.48 19.82 -7.19
N ILE A 59 1.27 19.33 -8.13
CA ILE A 59 1.49 17.90 -8.40
C ILE A 59 1.86 17.11 -7.12
N LYS A 60 2.55 17.72 -6.16
CA LYS A 60 2.93 17.07 -4.89
C LYS A 60 1.73 16.60 -4.07
N PHE A 61 0.66 17.40 -4.00
CA PHE A 61 -0.53 17.05 -3.24
C PHE A 61 -1.33 15.95 -3.95
N ASN A 62 -1.54 16.10 -5.25
CA ASN A 62 -2.25 15.09 -6.04
C ASN A 62 -1.50 13.74 -6.07
N LEU A 63 -0.16 13.75 -6.14
CA LEU A 63 0.64 12.52 -6.05
C LEU A 63 0.46 11.83 -4.70
N LYS A 64 0.36 12.57 -3.60
CA LYS A 64 0.12 11.99 -2.27
C LYS A 64 -1.23 11.29 -2.23
N GLU A 65 -2.26 11.90 -2.80
CA GLU A 65 -3.63 11.38 -2.87
C GLU A 65 -3.69 10.07 -3.69
N ILE A 66 -3.05 10.05 -4.87
CA ILE A 66 -2.89 8.84 -5.69
C ILE A 66 -2.16 7.72 -4.94
N ILE A 67 -1.08 8.08 -4.24
CA ILE A 67 -0.28 7.12 -3.49
C ILE A 67 -1.12 6.54 -2.34
N GLU A 68 -1.93 7.36 -1.66
CA GLU A 68 -2.84 6.91 -0.60
C GLU A 68 -3.93 5.99 -1.15
N GLU A 69 -4.54 6.30 -2.29
CA GLU A 69 -5.55 5.47 -2.95
C GLU A 69 -4.96 4.13 -3.43
N LEU A 70 -3.75 4.16 -4.01
CA LEU A 70 -3.00 2.95 -4.34
C LEU A 70 -2.60 2.13 -3.11
N LEU A 71 -2.12 2.79 -2.05
CA LEU A 71 -1.78 2.14 -0.80
C LEU A 71 -2.99 1.61 -0.07
N TYR A 72 -4.17 2.18 -0.24
CA TYR A 72 -5.41 1.62 0.28
C TYR A 72 -5.77 0.35 -0.50
N MET A 73 -5.77 0.39 -1.82
CA MET A 73 -6.06 -0.77 -2.66
C MET A 73 -5.06 -1.92 -2.51
N VAL A 74 -3.77 -1.60 -2.29
CA VAL A 74 -2.71 -2.59 -1.97
C VAL A 74 -2.70 -2.93 -0.48
N GLY A 75 -3.03 -2.01 0.41
CA GLY A 75 -2.99 -2.17 1.87
C GLY A 75 -4.20 -2.88 2.47
N VAL A 76 -5.31 -2.98 1.71
CA VAL A 76 -6.44 -3.89 1.99
C VAL A 76 -6.03 -5.37 1.85
N PHE A 77 -4.79 -5.68 1.48
CA PHE A 77 -4.11 -6.83 2.07
C PHE A 77 -3.99 -6.63 3.58
N ASN A 78 -5.10 -6.81 4.29
CA ASN A 78 -5.06 -6.99 5.72
C ASN A 78 -4.05 -8.11 5.95
N LEU A 79 -2.96 -7.78 6.65
CA LEU A 79 -2.01 -8.80 7.12
C LEU A 79 -2.78 -9.86 7.94
N ALA A 80 -3.94 -9.49 8.49
CA ALA A 80 -4.93 -10.35 9.12
C ALA A 80 -5.61 -11.36 8.17
N ASP A 81 -5.85 -11.04 6.90
CA ASP A 81 -6.49 -11.95 5.93
C ASP A 81 -5.52 -13.03 5.43
N PHE A 82 -4.21 -12.73 5.42
CA PHE A 82 -3.18 -13.68 4.99
C PHE A 82 -2.48 -14.40 6.15
N VAL A 83 -2.79 -14.02 7.40
CA VAL A 83 -2.12 -14.57 8.57
C VAL A 83 -3.14 -14.93 9.67
N PRO A 84 -3.75 -16.12 9.60
CA PRO A 84 -4.65 -16.61 10.64
C PRO A 84 -4.01 -16.63 12.05
N PHE A 85 -2.67 -16.73 12.14
CA PHE A 85 -1.95 -16.73 13.41
C PHE A 85 -1.71 -15.34 14.03
N LEU A 86 -1.91 -14.25 13.28
CA LEU A 86 -1.81 -12.88 13.81
C LEU A 86 -3.12 -12.41 14.46
N GLY A 87 -4.21 -13.18 14.35
CA GLY A 87 -5.42 -12.96 15.16
C GLY A 87 -5.18 -13.05 16.67
N ALA A 88 -4.08 -13.68 17.10
CA ALA A 88 -3.67 -13.76 18.51
C ALA A 88 -2.85 -12.53 18.99
N PHE A 89 -2.49 -11.61 18.09
CA PHE A 89 -1.77 -10.37 18.43
C PHE A 89 -2.70 -9.16 18.60
N ASP A 90 -4.01 -9.40 18.73
CA ASP A 90 -4.93 -8.44 19.32
C ASP A 90 -4.57 -8.25 20.80
N LEU A 91 -3.61 -7.37 21.07
CA LEU A 91 -3.11 -7.03 22.41
C LEU A 91 -4.13 -6.20 23.22
N GLN A 92 -5.43 -6.50 23.10
CA GLN A 92 -6.43 -6.18 24.12
C GLN A 92 -6.47 -7.20 25.28
N VAL A 93 -5.59 -8.21 25.29
CA VAL A 93 -5.49 -9.21 26.37
C VAL A 93 -4.13 -9.18 27.09
N LEU A 94 -3.49 -8.02 27.21
CA LEU A 94 -2.40 -7.81 28.18
C LEU A 94 -2.72 -6.64 29.14
N CYS A 95 -4.00 -6.55 29.53
CA CYS A 95 -4.46 -5.82 30.71
C CYS A 95 -5.43 -6.73 31.48
N LEU A 96 -4.96 -7.92 31.87
CA LEU A 96 -5.44 -8.72 33.00
C LEU A 96 -4.36 -9.74 33.40
#